data_AF-A0A821KKD6-F1
#
_entry.id   AF-A0A821KKD6-F1
#
_cell.length_a   1.000
_cell.length_b   1.000
_cell.length_c   1.000
_cell.angle_alpha   90.00
_cell.angle_beta   90.00
_cell.angle_gamma   90.00
#
_symmetry.space_group_name_H-M   'P 1'
#
loop_
_entity.id
_entity.type
_entity.pdbx_description
1 polymer ?
#
loop_
_entity_poly.entity_id
_entity_poly.type
_entity_poly.pdbx_seq_one_letter_code
_entity_poly.pdbx_strand_id
1 'polypeptide(L)'
;MITAKSSVENRLFDWQEQQQSNTKNDIDVTLFWTRNFIVLSIGSILITFIVTFLAVIYWCSKQQKLSKTKSHSSELTSFTTYPINVKTPRPKEIKLFPIIPKLVQPNISPILLPIIEDNNNNNIHGDRFTTDTCSTADSSSSSTAVATKKFRKKNLLERRGSNNSLTISIAPKHRLLNSPPVDCPSDEYLLTATRKLTIDELHQHAQDARLLYHEFWTIPTNHLEKVRICGAGTKNRYGTIIANEHSRVKLSELPGDPLSSYINANYVNGYLNEYHAFIATQGPLANTIIDFYRMIWQEHVPVIVMITRLFEKNKAKCERYIPDSQAIQYGPFQVQVKSISYQTDYEIRRLIIEFENEQREVEHYWYTAWPDQSCPDIAQPLIELVKNVEKSRLELSNLNKHSGPIVVHCSAGIGRTGCFIALSNGIKQLDNEHIIDIVRILCDLRRDRGGMIQTNDQYQFVYQALSEYARTLQLSS
;
A
#
# COMPACT_ATOMS: atom_id res chain seq x y z
N MET A 1 32.78 85.98 -8.12
CA MET A 1 31.77 85.00 -7.65
C MET A 1 30.62 84.74 -8.63
N ILE A 2 30.49 85.44 -9.77
CA ILE A 2 29.35 85.24 -10.69
C ILE A 2 29.65 84.17 -11.79
N THR A 3 30.89 84.08 -12.26
CA THR A 3 31.30 83.14 -13.33
C THR A 3 31.37 81.66 -12.95
N ALA A 4 31.28 81.31 -11.66
CA ALA A 4 31.32 79.92 -11.20
C ALA A 4 29.94 79.24 -11.16
N LYS A 5 28.84 80.00 -11.07
CA LYS A 5 27.48 79.43 -11.00
C LYS A 5 26.97 78.92 -12.35
N SER A 6 27.13 79.71 -13.43
CA SER A 6 26.61 79.35 -14.76
C SER A 6 27.23 78.07 -15.33
N SER A 7 28.51 77.80 -15.05
CA SER A 7 29.16 76.54 -15.50
C SER A 7 28.63 75.29 -14.79
N VAL A 8 27.93 75.40 -13.67
CA VAL A 8 27.34 74.26 -12.95
C VAL A 8 25.90 74.06 -13.39
N GLU A 9 25.14 75.15 -13.52
CA GLU A 9 23.75 75.12 -13.99
C GLU A 9 23.64 74.58 -15.43
N ASN A 10 24.52 74.99 -16.35
CA ASN A 10 24.52 74.45 -17.72
C ASN A 10 24.81 72.94 -17.78
N ARG A 11 25.75 72.44 -16.95
CA ARG A 11 26.07 71.00 -16.92
C ARG A 11 24.96 70.15 -16.31
N LEU A 12 24.19 70.71 -15.39
CA LEU A 12 22.98 70.07 -14.85
C LEU A 12 21.89 69.97 -15.91
N PHE A 13 21.72 71.01 -16.73
CA PHE A 13 20.75 71.02 -17.82
C PHE A 13 21.11 70.01 -18.93
N ASP A 14 22.37 70.01 -19.41
CA ASP A 14 22.87 69.04 -20.40
C ASP A 14 22.71 67.58 -19.92
N TRP A 15 22.96 67.33 -18.62
CA TRP A 15 22.80 66.00 -18.02
C TRP A 15 21.32 65.58 -17.93
N GLN A 16 20.40 66.52 -17.65
CA GLN A 16 18.97 66.24 -17.63
C GLN A 16 18.41 65.96 -19.03
N GLU A 17 18.83 66.69 -20.07
CA GLU A 17 18.44 66.38 -21.45
C GLU A 17 18.96 65.01 -21.91
N GLN A 18 20.21 64.65 -21.60
CA GLN A 18 20.77 63.33 -21.91
C GLN A 18 20.00 62.18 -21.20
N GLN A 19 19.60 62.37 -19.95
CA GLN A 19 18.76 61.40 -19.23
C GLN A 19 17.36 61.26 -19.86
N GLN A 20 16.75 62.36 -20.30
CA GLN A 20 15.46 62.32 -21.00
C GLN A 20 15.55 61.70 -22.40
N SER A 21 16.65 61.88 -23.15
CA SER A 21 16.81 61.21 -24.45
C SER A 21 17.03 59.71 -24.32
N ASN A 22 17.85 59.27 -23.35
CA ASN A 22 18.10 57.84 -23.13
C ASN A 22 16.84 57.10 -22.65
N THR A 23 16.13 57.65 -21.66
CA THR A 23 14.87 57.04 -21.18
C THR A 23 13.81 56.93 -22.28
N LYS A 24 13.73 57.91 -23.19
CA LYS A 24 12.80 57.85 -24.33
C LYS A 24 13.19 56.75 -25.34
N ASN A 25 14.48 56.61 -25.65
CA ASN A 25 14.97 55.53 -26.51
C ASN A 25 14.73 54.13 -25.91
N ASP A 26 14.96 53.94 -24.61
CA ASP A 26 14.69 52.66 -23.94
C ASP A 26 13.19 52.30 -23.92
N ILE A 27 12.31 53.30 -23.78
CA ILE A 27 10.85 53.11 -23.89
C ILE A 27 10.45 52.70 -25.31
N ASP A 28 10.95 53.37 -26.35
CA ASP A 28 10.62 53.00 -27.74
C ASP A 28 11.17 51.62 -28.14
N VAL A 29 12.38 51.25 -27.68
CA VAL A 29 12.95 49.91 -27.89
C VAL A 29 12.11 48.84 -27.18
N THR A 30 11.72 49.05 -25.92
CA THR A 30 10.88 48.08 -25.20
C THR A 30 9.45 47.98 -25.78
N LEU A 31 8.88 49.07 -26.29
CA LEU A 31 7.60 49.04 -27.02
C LEU A 31 7.70 48.28 -28.36
N PHE A 32 8.83 48.39 -29.05
CA PHE A 32 9.08 47.67 -30.31
C PHE A 32 9.18 46.15 -30.08
N TRP A 33 9.94 45.70 -29.09
CA TRP A 33 10.06 44.28 -28.77
C TRP A 33 8.74 43.67 -28.28
N THR A 34 8.00 44.36 -27.42
CA THR A 34 6.71 43.87 -26.90
C THR A 34 5.64 43.75 -27.99
N ARG A 35 5.50 44.72 -28.90
CA ARG A 35 4.57 44.61 -30.04
C ARG A 35 4.90 43.43 -30.96
N ASN A 36 6.16 43.24 -31.31
CA ASN A 36 6.57 42.13 -32.17
C ASN A 36 6.37 40.76 -31.48
N PHE A 37 6.65 40.66 -30.18
CA PHE A 37 6.42 39.44 -29.40
C PHE A 37 4.92 39.06 -29.34
N ILE A 38 4.03 40.04 -29.16
CA ILE A 38 2.57 39.82 -29.15
C ILE A 38 2.09 39.33 -30.52
N VAL A 39 2.54 39.92 -31.63
CA VAL A 39 2.16 39.49 -32.99
C VAL A 39 2.62 38.05 -33.28
N LEU A 40 3.87 37.71 -32.91
CA LEU A 40 4.38 36.34 -33.04
C LEU A 40 3.62 35.33 -32.17
N SER A 41 3.24 35.71 -30.95
CA SER A 41 2.47 34.86 -30.04
C SER A 41 1.07 34.56 -30.58
N ILE A 42 0.37 35.59 -31.09
CA ILE A 42 -0.96 35.43 -31.70
C ILE A 42 -0.88 34.55 -32.96
N GLY A 43 0.15 34.73 -33.80
CA GLY A 43 0.40 33.89 -34.98
C GLY A 43 0.61 32.42 -34.63
N SER A 44 1.41 32.14 -33.60
CA SER A 44 1.66 30.76 -33.10
C SER A 44 0.38 30.08 -32.60
N ILE A 45 -0.45 30.81 -31.85
CA ILE A 45 -1.75 30.32 -31.36
C ILE A 45 -2.68 30.02 -32.54
N LEU A 46 -2.78 30.92 -33.53
CA LEU A 46 -3.63 30.74 -34.70
C LEU A 46 -3.21 29.52 -35.54
N ILE A 47 -1.90 29.33 -35.77
CA ILE A 47 -1.37 28.14 -36.46
C ILE A 47 -1.71 26.86 -35.68
N THR A 48 -1.59 26.87 -34.36
CA THR A 48 -1.92 25.70 -33.51
C THR A 48 -3.41 25.36 -33.58
N PHE A 49 -4.30 26.36 -33.59
CA PHE A 49 -5.74 26.17 -33.83
C PHE A 49 -6.04 25.61 -35.22
N ILE A 50 -5.38 26.09 -36.28
CA ILE A 50 -5.57 25.58 -37.64
C ILE A 50 -5.12 24.12 -37.75
N VAL A 51 -3.94 23.78 -37.21
CA VAL A 51 -3.41 22.39 -37.24
C VAL A 51 -4.32 21.43 -36.45
N THR A 52 -4.78 21.82 -35.26
CA THR A 52 -5.69 20.98 -34.47
C THR A 52 -7.06 20.82 -35.13
N PHE A 53 -7.62 21.88 -35.73
CA PHE A 53 -8.87 21.82 -36.48
C PHE A 53 -8.78 20.91 -37.72
N LEU A 54 -7.70 21.00 -38.49
CA LEU A 54 -7.44 20.10 -39.62
C LEU A 54 -7.25 18.64 -39.18
N ALA A 55 -6.60 18.40 -38.04
CA ALA A 55 -6.47 17.05 -37.46
C ALA A 55 -7.84 16.45 -37.06
N VAL A 56 -8.74 17.27 -36.50
CA VAL A 56 -10.12 16.84 -36.18
C VAL A 56 -10.91 16.53 -37.46
N ILE A 57 -10.86 17.38 -38.49
CA ILE A 57 -11.50 17.12 -39.79
C ILE A 57 -10.98 15.80 -40.40
N TYR A 58 -9.66 15.61 -40.40
CA TYR A 58 -9.04 14.39 -40.90
C TYR A 58 -9.52 13.15 -40.12
N TRP A 59 -9.55 13.21 -38.79
CA TRP A 59 -10.05 12.13 -37.94
C TRP A 59 -11.52 11.81 -38.22
N CYS A 60 -12.40 12.81 -38.30
CA CYS A 60 -13.81 12.64 -38.66
C CYS A 60 -13.97 11.99 -40.05
N SER A 61 -13.18 12.41 -41.05
CA SER A 61 -13.20 11.81 -42.39
C SER A 61 -12.78 10.33 -42.38
N LYS A 62 -11.83 9.97 -41.51
CA LYS A 62 -11.36 8.58 -41.33
C LYS A 62 -12.43 7.72 -40.65
N GLN A 63 -13.15 8.26 -39.66
CA GLN A 63 -14.27 7.56 -39.02
C GLN A 63 -15.43 7.31 -39.99
N GLN A 64 -15.75 8.26 -40.88
CA GLN A 64 -16.77 8.06 -41.92
C GLN A 64 -16.37 7.01 -42.97
N LYS A 65 -15.08 6.84 -43.28
CA LYS A 65 -14.62 5.72 -44.11
C LYS A 65 -14.77 4.37 -43.39
N LEU A 66 -14.41 4.31 -42.11
CA LEU A 66 -14.53 3.11 -41.28
C LEU A 66 -15.98 2.64 -41.08
N SER A 67 -16.94 3.56 -40.96
CA SER A 67 -18.36 3.21 -40.86
C SER A 67 -18.92 2.65 -42.18
N LYS A 68 -18.56 3.23 -43.33
CA LYS A 68 -18.95 2.70 -44.66
C LYS A 68 -18.38 1.31 -44.96
N THR A 69 -17.18 0.97 -44.47
CA THR A 69 -16.67 -0.40 -44.57
C THR A 69 -17.41 -1.40 -43.69
N LYS A 70 -18.00 -0.96 -42.55
CA LYS A 70 -18.83 -1.84 -41.71
C LYS A 70 -20.21 -2.10 -42.29
N SER A 71 -20.85 -1.12 -42.95
CA SER A 71 -22.19 -1.31 -43.53
C SER A 71 -22.23 -2.35 -44.67
N HIS A 72 -21.17 -2.49 -45.47
CA HIS A 72 -21.10 -3.56 -46.49
C HIS A 72 -20.80 -4.96 -45.92
N SER A 73 -20.34 -5.08 -44.67
CA SER A 73 -20.16 -6.39 -44.02
C SER A 73 -21.43 -6.93 -43.33
N SER A 74 -22.47 -6.11 -43.19
CA SER A 74 -23.71 -6.44 -42.46
C SER A 74 -24.90 -6.84 -43.33
N GLU A 75 -24.78 -6.80 -44.66
CA GLU A 75 -25.88 -7.16 -45.58
C GLU A 75 -25.88 -8.64 -46.02
N LEU A 76 -24.96 -9.47 -45.51
CA LEU A 76 -24.82 -10.87 -45.91
C LEU A 76 -25.38 -11.92 -44.92
N THR A 77 -26.32 -11.53 -44.05
CA THR A 77 -27.09 -12.48 -43.20
C THR A 77 -28.53 -12.03 -43.00
N SER A 78 -29.37 -12.19 -44.03
CA SER A 78 -30.83 -12.15 -43.88
C SER A 78 -31.47 -13.39 -44.54
N PHE A 79 -32.34 -14.06 -43.78
CA PHE A 79 -32.97 -15.32 -44.19
C PHE A 79 -33.85 -15.14 -45.42
N THR A 80 -33.77 -16.07 -46.37
CA THR A 80 -34.78 -16.25 -47.43
C THR A 80 -35.25 -17.71 -47.43
N THR A 81 -36.55 -17.92 -47.37
CA THR A 81 -37.21 -19.24 -47.35
C THR A 81 -37.62 -19.72 -48.76
N TYR A 82 -38.16 -20.95 -48.84
CA TYR A 82 -38.75 -21.64 -50.01
C TYR A 82 -37.77 -22.58 -50.80
N PRO A 83 -38.27 -23.59 -51.55
CA PRO A 83 -38.51 -24.92 -50.95
C PRO A 83 -38.05 -26.11 -51.83
N ILE A 84 -37.61 -27.23 -51.24
CA ILE A 84 -37.28 -28.45 -52.02
C ILE A 84 -37.93 -29.71 -51.41
N ASN A 85 -38.38 -30.59 -52.32
CA ASN A 85 -39.32 -31.68 -52.09
C ASN A 85 -38.64 -33.06 -52.21
N VAL A 86 -39.00 -34.01 -51.33
CA VAL A 86 -38.80 -35.48 -51.36
C VAL A 86 -37.40 -36.06 -51.69
N LYS A 87 -36.79 -36.79 -50.73
CA LYS A 87 -36.67 -38.28 -50.76
C LYS A 87 -35.82 -38.83 -49.61
N THR A 88 -36.42 -39.69 -48.80
CA THR A 88 -35.74 -40.52 -47.79
C THR A 88 -35.22 -41.83 -48.39
N PRO A 89 -34.08 -42.33 -47.88
CA PRO A 89 -33.88 -43.77 -47.70
C PRO A 89 -33.54 -44.13 -46.24
N ARG A 90 -33.69 -45.42 -45.91
CA ARG A 90 -33.73 -46.00 -44.55
C ARG A 90 -32.35 -46.10 -43.89
N PRO A 91 -32.28 -46.15 -42.54
CA PRO A 91 -31.02 -46.33 -41.82
C PRO A 91 -30.40 -47.71 -42.06
N LYS A 92 -29.07 -47.78 -42.01
CA LYS A 92 -28.30 -49.02 -41.89
C LYS A 92 -27.76 -49.17 -40.48
N GLU A 93 -27.72 -50.42 -40.04
CA GLU A 93 -27.43 -50.86 -38.67
C GLU A 93 -26.02 -50.45 -38.20
N ILE A 94 -25.91 -49.99 -36.95
CA ILE A 94 -24.65 -49.97 -36.21
C ILE A 94 -24.77 -51.01 -35.10
N LYS A 95 -23.86 -51.99 -35.13
CA LYS A 95 -23.85 -53.13 -34.20
C LYS A 95 -23.46 -52.67 -32.79
N LEU A 96 -24.28 -52.98 -31.80
CA LEU A 96 -23.84 -52.95 -30.40
C LEU A 96 -22.86 -54.11 -30.15
N PHE A 97 -21.76 -53.82 -29.47
CA PHE A 97 -20.93 -54.83 -28.80
C PHE A 97 -21.08 -54.65 -27.28
N PRO A 98 -21.36 -55.71 -26.51
CA PRO A 98 -21.56 -55.61 -25.07
C PRO A 98 -20.22 -55.63 -24.32
N ILE A 99 -20.04 -54.74 -23.35
CA ILE A 99 -18.94 -54.80 -22.38
C ILE A 99 -19.50 -54.64 -20.96
N ILE A 100 -19.68 -55.80 -20.30
CA ILE A 100 -19.80 -56.01 -18.85
C ILE A 100 -18.96 -57.29 -18.64
N PRO A 101 -17.92 -57.32 -17.78
CA PRO A 101 -18.03 -57.15 -16.32
C PRO A 101 -16.89 -56.25 -15.72
N LYS A 102 -16.77 -55.98 -14.41
CA LYS A 102 -17.33 -56.59 -13.18
C LYS A 102 -17.28 -55.53 -12.06
N LEU A 103 -18.22 -55.52 -11.11
CA LEU A 103 -18.02 -54.80 -9.84
C LEU A 103 -16.92 -55.51 -9.03
N VAL A 104 -16.01 -54.73 -8.45
CA VAL A 104 -15.13 -55.17 -7.36
C VAL A 104 -15.10 -54.04 -6.32
N GLN A 105 -15.58 -54.32 -5.11
CA GLN A 105 -15.39 -53.46 -3.95
C GLN A 105 -14.03 -53.76 -3.31
N PRO A 106 -13.23 -52.75 -2.92
CA PRO A 106 -12.15 -52.94 -1.97
C PRO A 106 -12.72 -52.85 -0.55
N ASN A 107 -12.69 -53.99 0.16
CA ASN A 107 -13.06 -54.04 1.57
C ASN A 107 -11.88 -53.56 2.44
N ILE A 108 -12.17 -52.95 3.58
CA ILE A 108 -11.18 -52.37 4.50
C ILE A 108 -10.46 -53.47 5.29
N SER A 109 -9.12 -53.44 5.36
CA SER A 109 -8.32 -53.87 6.53
C SER A 109 -6.84 -53.45 6.39
N PRO A 110 -6.11 -53.16 7.50
CA PRO A 110 -4.86 -52.41 7.46
C PRO A 110 -3.59 -53.28 7.32
N ILE A 111 -2.52 -52.67 6.82
CA ILE A 111 -1.16 -53.24 6.89
C ILE A 111 -0.58 -52.98 8.29
N LEU A 112 -0.21 -54.04 8.98
CA LEU A 112 0.36 -54.01 10.33
C LEU A 112 1.85 -53.65 10.30
N LEU A 113 2.28 -52.78 11.22
CA LEU A 113 3.69 -52.66 11.62
C LEU A 113 4.08 -53.87 12.49
N PRO A 114 5.35 -54.31 12.49
CA PRO A 114 5.80 -55.32 13.44
C PRO A 114 5.92 -54.72 14.84
N ILE A 115 5.14 -55.24 15.78
CA ILE A 115 5.34 -55.05 17.22
C ILE A 115 6.00 -56.32 17.76
N ILE A 116 7.05 -56.15 18.55
CA ILE A 116 7.51 -57.14 19.54
C ILE A 116 7.13 -56.55 20.90
N GLU A 117 6.26 -57.24 21.63
CA GLU A 117 5.79 -56.82 22.95
C GLU A 117 6.72 -57.27 24.08
N ASP A 118 6.71 -56.50 25.17
CA ASP A 118 7.39 -56.79 26.44
C ASP A 118 6.84 -58.05 27.13
N ASN A 119 7.61 -58.57 28.10
CA ASN A 119 7.00 -59.27 29.22
C ASN A 119 7.79 -59.09 30.53
N ASN A 120 7.04 -58.78 31.60
CA ASN A 120 7.54 -58.59 32.97
C ASN A 120 7.95 -59.92 33.63
N ASN A 121 8.96 -59.92 34.53
CA ASN A 121 8.69 -59.88 35.98
C ASN A 121 9.92 -59.99 36.92
N ASN A 122 9.76 -59.33 38.08
CA ASN A 122 10.27 -59.66 39.43
C ASN A 122 11.69 -59.27 39.92
N ASN A 123 11.65 -58.61 41.10
CA ASN A 123 12.62 -58.44 42.21
C ASN A 123 13.38 -57.09 42.25
N ILE A 124 13.08 -56.13 43.14
CA ILE A 124 13.04 -56.05 44.63
C ILE A 124 14.33 -55.42 45.21
N HIS A 125 14.16 -54.29 45.95
CA HIS A 125 15.13 -53.54 46.79
C HIS A 125 16.42 -52.99 46.12
N GLY A 126 17.00 -51.85 46.53
CA GLY A 126 16.57 -50.83 47.51
C GLY A 126 17.65 -49.75 47.75
N ASP A 127 17.20 -48.61 48.31
CA ASP A 127 17.94 -47.60 49.10
C ASP A 127 19.17 -46.78 48.58
N ARG A 128 18.91 -45.45 48.53
CA ARG A 128 19.58 -44.34 49.27
C ARG A 128 21.01 -43.83 48.98
N PHE A 129 21.07 -42.48 48.84
CA PHE A 129 22.05 -41.52 49.42
C PHE A 129 23.54 -41.66 49.02
N THR A 130 24.45 -40.67 49.06
CA THR A 130 24.51 -39.18 49.04
C THR A 130 26.00 -38.82 48.83
N THR A 131 26.35 -37.53 48.64
CA THR A 131 27.69 -36.93 48.97
C THR A 131 28.92 -37.47 48.22
N ASP A 132 30.07 -36.79 48.15
CA ASP A 132 30.42 -35.38 47.95
C ASP A 132 31.94 -35.31 47.68
N THR A 133 32.47 -34.14 47.31
CA THR A 133 33.92 -33.79 47.27
C THR A 133 34.85 -34.56 46.31
N CYS A 134 36.09 -34.13 46.04
CA CYS A 134 36.70 -32.83 45.66
C CYS A 134 38.24 -33.01 45.72
N SER A 135 38.96 -32.63 44.65
CA SER A 135 40.39 -32.24 44.61
C SER A 135 41.50 -33.15 45.18
N THR A 136 42.56 -33.35 44.40
CA THR A 136 43.98 -33.06 44.78
C THR A 136 44.81 -32.88 43.51
N ALA A 137 46.03 -32.36 43.62
CA ALA A 137 46.84 -31.83 42.51
C ALA A 137 48.24 -32.48 42.37
N ASP A 138 48.95 -32.04 41.34
CA ASP A 138 50.42 -31.94 41.18
C ASP A 138 51.31 -33.17 40.83
N SER A 139 51.79 -33.10 39.58
CA SER A 139 53.21 -33.12 39.19
C SER A 139 53.97 -34.46 39.01
N SER A 140 54.63 -34.59 37.85
CA SER A 140 55.93 -35.26 37.69
C SER A 140 56.60 -34.81 36.37
N SER A 141 57.92 -34.94 36.26
CA SER A 141 58.73 -34.33 35.20
C SER A 141 59.90 -35.20 34.74
N SER A 142 60.17 -35.20 33.42
CA SER A 142 61.44 -35.49 32.71
C SER A 142 61.12 -35.70 31.22
N SER A 143 61.69 -35.10 30.18
CA SER A 143 62.98 -34.46 29.85
C SER A 143 63.76 -35.27 28.80
N THR A 144 63.70 -34.83 27.54
CA THR A 144 64.73 -35.10 26.51
C THR A 144 64.77 -33.91 25.54
N ALA A 145 65.98 -33.50 25.13
CA ALA A 145 66.24 -32.24 24.42
C ALA A 145 67.23 -32.41 23.25
N VAL A 146 67.59 -31.26 22.64
CA VAL A 146 68.39 -31.03 21.41
C VAL A 146 67.51 -31.11 20.13
N ALA A 147 67.59 -30.22 19.14
CA ALA A 147 68.51 -29.09 18.90
C ALA A 147 67.80 -27.70 18.95
N THR A 148 68.28 -26.70 18.18
CA THR A 148 67.77 -25.32 18.15
C THR A 148 67.83 -24.66 16.77
N LYS A 149 66.95 -23.68 16.51
CA LYS A 149 67.21 -22.51 15.63
C LYS A 149 66.59 -21.25 16.28
N LYS A 150 67.34 -20.15 16.35
CA LYS A 150 66.96 -18.94 17.12
C LYS A 150 66.29 -17.85 16.27
N PHE A 151 65.16 -17.36 16.78
CA PHE A 151 64.69 -15.96 16.84
C PHE A 151 64.71 -15.02 15.63
N ARG A 152 63.54 -14.42 15.37
CA ARG A 152 63.36 -12.95 15.49
C ARG A 152 61.92 -12.61 15.91
N LYS A 153 61.72 -11.97 17.07
CA LYS A 153 60.41 -11.44 17.50
C LYS A 153 60.03 -10.24 16.63
N LYS A 154 58.77 -10.16 16.18
CA LYS A 154 58.16 -8.89 15.73
C LYS A 154 57.42 -8.27 16.92
N ASN A 155 57.62 -6.97 17.11
CA ASN A 155 57.08 -6.24 18.25
C ASN A 155 55.56 -6.05 18.11
N LEU A 156 54.86 -6.05 19.26
CA LEU A 156 53.52 -5.48 19.38
C LEU A 156 53.61 -3.98 19.01
N LEU A 157 52.82 -3.55 18.03
CA LEU A 157 52.60 -2.12 17.84
C LEU A 157 51.58 -1.63 18.86
N GLU A 158 51.96 -0.61 19.62
CA GLU A 158 51.03 0.16 20.45
C GLU A 158 49.90 0.72 19.59
N ARG A 159 48.65 0.46 19.99
CA ARG A 159 47.51 1.21 19.48
C ARG A 159 47.62 2.64 20.00
N ARG A 160 48.06 3.57 19.15
CA ARG A 160 47.91 5.01 19.40
C ARG A 160 46.43 5.30 19.63
N GLY A 161 46.09 5.76 20.84
CA GLY A 161 44.75 6.23 21.15
C GLY A 161 44.40 7.43 20.27
N SER A 162 43.28 7.36 19.57
CA SER A 162 42.72 8.55 18.93
C SER A 162 42.04 9.39 20.01
N ASN A 163 42.55 10.60 20.24
CA ASN A 163 41.92 11.58 21.12
C ASN A 163 40.66 12.18 20.48
N ASN A 164 39.62 11.38 20.28
CA ASN A 164 38.27 11.91 20.12
C ASN A 164 37.76 12.32 21.49
N SER A 165 37.91 13.59 21.81
CA SER A 165 37.25 14.25 22.93
C SER A 165 35.74 14.01 22.86
N LEU A 166 35.20 13.27 23.83
CA LEU A 166 33.76 13.10 24.05
C LEU A 166 33.14 14.41 24.52
N THR A 167 32.88 15.33 23.59
CA THR A 167 32.13 16.55 23.86
C THR A 167 30.64 16.21 23.94
N ILE A 168 30.18 15.78 25.12
CA ILE A 168 28.75 15.65 25.41
C ILE A 168 28.12 17.04 25.34
N SER A 169 27.45 17.34 24.23
CA SER A 169 26.63 18.53 24.07
C SER A 169 25.29 18.29 24.77
N ILE A 170 25.17 18.74 26.02
CA ILE A 170 23.90 18.71 26.75
C ILE A 170 22.98 19.80 26.17
N ALA A 171 22.29 19.46 25.08
CA ALA A 171 21.13 20.22 24.61
C ALA A 171 19.92 19.93 25.52
N PRO A 172 19.06 20.91 25.82
CA PRO A 172 18.04 20.75 26.84
C PRO A 172 16.82 19.95 26.37
N LYS A 173 16.40 19.00 27.21
CA LYS A 173 15.07 18.38 27.32
C LYS A 173 14.13 18.47 26.09
N HIS A 174 14.43 17.68 25.07
CA HIS A 174 13.38 16.88 24.42
C HIS A 174 13.70 15.41 24.67
N ARG A 175 12.69 14.57 24.90
CA ARG A 175 12.88 13.12 24.84
C ARG A 175 13.30 12.79 23.42
N LEU A 176 14.60 12.56 23.24
CA LEU A 176 15.12 11.98 22.02
C LEU A 176 14.35 10.67 21.79
N LEU A 177 14.03 10.43 20.53
CA LEU A 177 13.52 9.15 20.06
C LEU A 177 14.38 8.04 20.69
N ASN A 178 13.78 6.95 21.17
CA ASN A 178 14.52 5.70 21.42
C ASN A 178 14.84 5.10 20.04
N SER A 179 15.61 5.85 19.26
CA SER A 179 16.10 5.47 17.95
C SER A 179 17.28 4.53 18.17
N PRO A 180 17.29 3.37 17.51
CA PRO A 180 18.50 2.56 17.46
C PRO A 180 19.63 3.33 16.76
N PRO A 181 20.89 2.85 16.84
CA PRO A 181 22.04 3.54 16.30
C PRO A 181 21.89 3.94 14.82
N VAL A 182 22.61 4.98 14.38
CA VAL A 182 22.51 5.52 13.01
C VAL A 182 22.81 4.47 11.92
N ASP A 183 23.63 3.46 12.24
CA ASP A 183 23.98 2.34 11.36
C ASP A 183 23.05 1.10 11.51
N CYS A 184 21.89 1.25 12.15
CA CYS A 184 20.95 0.16 12.38
C CYS A 184 20.32 -0.35 11.07
N PRO A 185 20.34 -1.68 10.80
CA PRO A 185 19.62 -2.27 9.68
C PRO A 185 18.13 -1.93 9.69
N SER A 186 17.53 -1.72 8.52
CA SER A 186 16.13 -1.28 8.41
C SER A 186 15.14 -2.20 9.13
N ASP A 187 15.37 -3.52 9.12
CA ASP A 187 14.53 -4.49 9.83
C ASP A 187 14.61 -4.31 11.35
N GLU A 188 15.81 -4.10 11.90
CA GLU A 188 16.01 -3.85 13.33
C GLU A 188 15.42 -2.50 13.74
N TYR A 189 15.53 -1.47 12.90
CA TYR A 189 14.87 -0.17 13.14
C TYR A 189 13.36 -0.35 13.26
N LEU A 190 12.73 -1.02 12.29
CA LEU A 190 11.28 -1.23 12.28
C LEU A 190 10.82 -2.18 13.41
N LEU A 191 11.72 -3.01 13.96
CA LEU A 191 11.45 -3.85 15.12
C LEU A 191 11.60 -3.12 16.45
N THR A 192 12.43 -2.07 16.56
CA THR A 192 12.81 -1.46 17.84
C THR A 192 12.35 -0.02 18.03
N ALA A 193 12.11 0.75 16.97
CA ALA A 193 11.73 2.16 17.08
C ALA A 193 10.38 2.34 17.80
N THR A 194 10.36 3.26 18.76
CA THR A 194 9.22 3.59 19.63
C THR A 194 9.31 5.04 20.08
N ARG A 195 8.18 5.75 20.08
CA ARG A 195 8.01 7.05 20.72
C ARG A 195 6.62 7.13 21.35
N LYS A 196 6.50 6.61 22.58
CA LYS A 196 5.31 6.79 23.41
C LYS A 196 5.16 8.27 23.80
N LEU A 197 4.00 8.83 23.53
CA LEU A 197 3.59 10.20 23.85
C LEU A 197 2.36 10.17 24.76
N THR A 198 2.28 11.06 25.75
CA THR A 198 1.02 11.41 26.40
C THR A 198 0.13 12.25 25.48
N ILE A 199 -1.13 12.48 25.86
CA ILE A 199 -2.05 13.35 25.10
C ILE A 199 -1.48 14.78 24.95
N ASP A 200 -0.88 15.33 26.01
CA ASP A 200 -0.28 16.67 25.97
C ASP A 200 0.98 16.70 25.08
N GLU A 201 1.84 15.67 25.15
CA GLU A 201 3.00 15.53 24.26
C GLU A 201 2.55 15.36 22.79
N LEU A 202 1.47 14.61 22.52
CA LEU A 202 0.86 14.46 21.20
C LEU A 202 0.39 15.82 20.64
N HIS A 203 -0.31 16.64 21.45
CA HIS A 203 -0.75 17.97 21.02
C HIS A 203 0.42 18.89 20.64
N GLN A 204 1.51 18.85 21.40
CA GLN A 204 2.72 19.63 21.12
C GLN A 204 3.42 19.12 19.86
N HIS A 205 3.59 17.80 19.73
CA HIS A 205 4.25 17.18 18.57
C HIS A 205 3.46 17.39 17.27
N ALA A 206 2.13 17.35 17.31
CA ALA A 206 1.27 17.61 16.15
C ALA A 206 1.38 19.05 15.60
N GLN A 207 1.97 19.98 16.36
CA GLN A 207 2.25 21.36 15.94
C GLN A 207 3.68 21.54 15.38
N ASP A 208 4.63 20.67 15.71
CA ASP A 208 6.01 20.75 15.22
C ASP A 208 6.20 19.97 13.90
N ALA A 209 5.84 20.62 12.79
CA ALA A 209 6.03 20.07 11.45
C ALA A 209 7.50 19.73 11.10
N ARG A 210 8.49 20.36 11.77
CA ARG A 210 9.92 20.11 11.50
C ARG A 210 10.40 18.84 12.18
N LEU A 211 9.95 18.59 13.41
CA LEU A 211 10.16 17.32 14.12
C LEU A 211 9.53 16.17 13.35
N LEU A 212 8.27 16.30 12.95
CA LEU A 212 7.54 15.26 12.22
C LEU A 212 8.17 14.94 10.85
N TYR A 213 8.64 15.96 10.13
CA TYR A 213 9.41 15.77 8.89
C TYR A 213 10.68 14.94 9.14
N HIS A 214 11.48 15.30 10.14
CA HIS A 214 12.72 14.60 10.40
C HIS A 214 12.47 13.15 10.89
N GLU A 215 11.42 12.93 11.68
CA GLU A 215 10.99 11.61 12.12
C GLU A 215 10.55 10.73 10.96
N PHE A 216 9.64 11.23 10.10
CA PHE A 216 9.11 10.48 8.95
C PHE A 216 10.20 9.95 8.02
N TRP A 217 11.19 10.80 7.70
CA TRP A 217 12.31 10.44 6.82
C TRP A 217 13.38 9.58 7.50
N THR A 218 13.39 9.45 8.82
CA THR A 218 14.26 8.50 9.52
C THR A 218 13.70 7.08 9.47
N ILE A 219 12.38 6.91 9.39
CA ILE A 219 11.73 5.60 9.36
C ILE A 219 11.93 4.95 7.98
N PRO A 220 12.50 3.72 7.87
CA PRO A 220 12.67 3.01 6.60
C PRO A 220 11.34 2.77 5.88
N THR A 221 11.35 2.70 4.55
CA THR A 221 10.13 2.47 3.74
C THR A 221 9.76 0.99 3.60
N ASN A 222 10.72 0.08 3.71
CA ASN A 222 10.56 -1.38 3.52
C ASN A 222 9.93 -1.79 2.17
N HIS A 223 10.20 -1.03 1.11
CA HIS A 223 9.83 -1.43 -0.26
C HIS A 223 10.68 -2.61 -0.74
N LEU A 224 10.05 -3.60 -1.37
CA LEU A 224 10.76 -4.62 -2.12
C LEU A 224 11.22 -4.08 -3.49
N GLU A 225 12.45 -4.40 -3.89
CA GLU A 225 12.96 -4.01 -5.21
C GLU A 225 12.26 -4.73 -6.37
N LYS A 226 11.90 -6.01 -6.19
CA LYS A 226 11.42 -6.90 -7.27
C LYS A 226 10.39 -7.90 -6.75
N VAL A 227 9.42 -8.24 -7.61
CA VAL A 227 8.45 -9.31 -7.35
C VAL A 227 9.14 -10.66 -7.57
N ARG A 228 8.98 -11.60 -6.62
CA ARG A 228 9.56 -12.95 -6.75
C ARG A 228 8.81 -13.85 -7.75
N ILE A 229 7.54 -13.55 -8.00
CA ILE A 229 6.65 -14.31 -8.89
C ILE A 229 6.74 -13.77 -10.31
N CYS A 230 7.09 -14.63 -11.27
CA CYS A 230 7.23 -14.26 -12.68
C CYS A 230 5.88 -13.81 -13.26
N GLY A 231 5.85 -12.70 -14.00
CA GLY A 231 4.63 -12.15 -14.62
C GLY A 231 3.71 -11.35 -13.68
N ALA A 232 3.89 -11.44 -12.36
CA ALA A 232 3.02 -10.79 -11.37
C ALA A 232 2.97 -9.25 -11.48
N GLY A 233 3.99 -8.63 -12.08
CA GLY A 233 3.97 -7.20 -12.43
C GLY A 233 2.78 -6.78 -13.30
N THR A 234 2.18 -7.68 -14.08
CA THR A 234 0.96 -7.42 -14.87
C THR A 234 -0.30 -7.23 -14.01
N LYS A 235 -0.29 -7.69 -12.76
CA LYS A 235 -1.35 -7.49 -11.76
C LYS A 235 -1.05 -6.30 -10.83
N ASN A 236 0.04 -5.55 -11.05
CA ASN A 236 0.43 -4.40 -10.23
C ASN A 236 0.10 -3.07 -10.91
N ARG A 237 -0.66 -2.20 -10.23
CA ARG A 237 -0.98 -0.84 -10.73
C ARG A 237 0.27 0.06 -10.79
N TYR A 238 1.24 -0.18 -9.91
CA TYR A 238 2.51 0.53 -9.85
C TYR A 238 3.65 -0.48 -9.71
N GLY A 239 4.58 -0.51 -10.67
CA GLY A 239 5.64 -1.53 -10.72
C GLY A 239 6.59 -1.54 -9.51
N THR A 240 6.72 -0.42 -8.80
CA THR A 240 7.56 -0.26 -7.60
C THR A 240 6.81 -0.51 -6.28
N ILE A 241 5.50 -0.74 -6.31
CA ILE A 241 4.68 -0.95 -5.10
C ILE A 241 4.25 -2.41 -5.08
N ILE A 242 5.01 -3.20 -4.33
CA ILE A 242 4.98 -4.67 -4.36
C ILE A 242 4.60 -5.16 -2.97
N ALA A 243 3.71 -6.15 -2.89
CA ALA A 243 3.34 -6.79 -1.64
C ALA A 243 4.51 -7.57 -1.00
N ASN A 244 4.81 -7.31 0.27
CA ASN A 244 5.88 -7.97 1.03
C ASN A 244 5.57 -9.47 1.19
N GLU A 245 6.49 -10.36 0.81
CA GLU A 245 6.17 -11.80 0.62
C GLU A 245 5.76 -12.54 1.91
N HIS A 246 6.23 -12.09 3.08
CA HIS A 246 5.93 -12.75 4.35
C HIS A 246 4.49 -12.55 4.84
N SER A 247 3.87 -11.42 4.47
CA SER A 247 2.52 -11.00 4.83
C SER A 247 1.56 -10.97 3.64
N ARG A 248 2.03 -11.35 2.43
CA ARG A 248 1.24 -11.28 1.20
C ARG A 248 0.05 -12.23 1.24
N VAL A 249 -1.12 -11.74 0.85
CA VAL A 249 -2.33 -12.56 0.68
C VAL A 249 -2.12 -13.52 -0.51
N LYS A 250 -2.40 -14.80 -0.30
CA LYS A 250 -2.20 -15.87 -1.29
C LYS A 250 -3.57 -16.43 -1.66
N LEU A 251 -3.97 -16.25 -2.92
CA LEU A 251 -5.23 -16.81 -3.40
C LEU A 251 -5.06 -18.31 -3.70
N SER A 252 -6.13 -19.07 -3.48
CA SER A 252 -6.26 -20.48 -3.83
C SER A 252 -6.02 -20.70 -5.33
N GLU A 253 -5.08 -21.57 -5.69
CA GLU A 253 -4.62 -21.75 -7.07
C GLU A 253 -5.72 -22.29 -8.00
N LEU A 254 -5.81 -21.69 -9.20
CA LEU A 254 -6.71 -22.12 -10.26
C LEU A 254 -5.93 -22.98 -11.27
N PRO A 255 -6.46 -24.15 -11.69
CA PRO A 255 -5.81 -25.00 -12.68
C PRO A 255 -5.50 -24.26 -13.98
N GLY A 256 -4.24 -24.30 -14.41
CA GLY A 256 -3.79 -23.72 -15.67
C GLY A 256 -3.36 -22.24 -15.62
N ASP A 257 -3.52 -21.53 -14.50
CA ASP A 257 -3.00 -20.17 -14.32
C ASP A 257 -1.97 -20.10 -13.18
N PRO A 258 -0.65 -20.02 -13.47
CA PRO A 258 0.40 -19.90 -12.45
C PRO A 258 0.42 -18.53 -11.75
N LEU A 259 -0.34 -17.53 -12.24
CA LEU A 259 -0.54 -16.23 -11.60
C LEU A 259 -1.83 -16.16 -10.78
N SER A 260 -2.60 -17.24 -10.72
CA SER A 260 -3.89 -17.28 -10.01
C SER A 260 -3.75 -17.06 -8.50
N SER A 261 -2.62 -17.45 -7.89
CA SER A 261 -2.36 -17.23 -6.46
C SER A 261 -1.84 -15.82 -6.10
N TYR A 262 -1.61 -14.96 -7.10
CA TYR A 262 -1.08 -13.61 -6.89
C TYR A 262 -2.17 -12.53 -6.88
N ILE A 263 -2.19 -11.76 -5.80
CA ILE A 263 -2.82 -10.45 -5.69
C ILE A 263 -1.85 -9.49 -4.97
N ASN A 264 -1.88 -8.20 -5.32
CA ASN A 264 -1.08 -7.17 -4.65
C ASN A 264 -1.78 -6.68 -3.37
N ALA A 265 -1.79 -7.56 -2.37
CA ALA A 265 -2.39 -7.32 -1.07
C ALA A 265 -1.51 -7.92 0.05
N ASN A 266 -1.54 -7.31 1.23
CA ASN A 266 -0.90 -7.81 2.44
C ASN A 266 -1.91 -7.86 3.58
N TYR A 267 -1.83 -8.89 4.40
CA TYR A 267 -2.37 -8.82 5.75
C TYR A 267 -1.61 -7.75 6.53
N VAL A 268 -2.34 -7.00 7.34
CA VAL A 268 -1.81 -5.95 8.21
C VAL A 268 -2.43 -6.14 9.59
N ASN A 269 -1.59 -6.08 10.61
CA ASN A 269 -1.99 -6.30 11.99
C ASN A 269 -2.70 -5.06 12.56
N GLY A 270 -3.66 -5.32 13.43
CA GLY A 270 -4.40 -4.28 14.14
C GLY A 270 -3.68 -3.84 15.41
N TYR A 271 -4.46 -3.32 16.35
CA TYR A 271 -3.97 -2.95 17.66
C TYR A 271 -3.60 -4.19 18.51
N LEU A 272 -2.48 -4.12 19.23
CA LEU A 272 -1.92 -5.20 20.06
C LEU A 272 -1.83 -6.56 19.34
N ASN A 273 -2.70 -7.51 19.73
CA ASN A 273 -2.69 -8.90 19.26
C ASN A 273 -3.79 -9.19 18.22
N GLU A 274 -4.39 -8.15 17.60
CA GLU A 274 -5.30 -8.33 16.47
C GLU A 274 -4.54 -8.73 15.19
N TYR A 275 -4.03 -9.96 15.14
CA TYR A 275 -3.37 -10.50 13.96
C TYR A 275 -4.31 -10.49 12.75
N HIS A 276 -3.80 -10.06 11.59
CA HIS A 276 -4.56 -9.97 10.34
C HIS A 276 -5.90 -9.21 10.48
N ALA A 277 -5.94 -8.13 11.28
CA ALA A 277 -7.14 -7.29 11.40
C ALA A 277 -7.57 -6.65 10.07
N PHE A 278 -6.59 -6.37 9.20
CA PHE A 278 -6.80 -5.68 7.93
C PHE A 278 -6.13 -6.43 6.78
N ILE A 279 -6.61 -6.16 5.57
CA ILE A 279 -5.88 -6.39 4.32
C ILE A 279 -5.68 -5.04 3.62
N ALA A 280 -4.42 -4.65 3.44
CA ALA A 280 -4.05 -3.47 2.65
C ALA A 280 -3.78 -3.89 1.20
N THR A 281 -4.56 -3.35 0.25
CA THR A 281 -4.50 -3.73 -1.18
C THR A 281 -4.57 -2.52 -2.11
N GLN A 282 -4.12 -2.69 -3.35
CA GLN A 282 -4.26 -1.66 -4.40
C GLN A 282 -5.72 -1.53 -4.88
N GLY A 283 -6.06 -0.40 -5.51
CA GLY A 283 -7.34 -0.24 -6.20
C GLY A 283 -7.43 -1.17 -7.42
N PRO A 284 -8.43 -2.07 -7.51
CA PRO A 284 -8.50 -3.09 -8.55
C PRO A 284 -8.26 -2.56 -9.97
N LEU A 285 -7.49 -3.31 -10.75
CA LEU A 285 -7.32 -3.16 -12.20
C LEU A 285 -8.37 -4.02 -12.92
N ALA A 286 -8.65 -3.73 -14.19
CA ALA A 286 -9.66 -4.48 -14.96
C ALA A 286 -9.36 -6.00 -15.00
N ASN A 287 -8.08 -6.36 -15.08
CA ASN A 287 -7.60 -7.75 -15.03
C ASN A 287 -7.46 -8.35 -13.62
N THR A 288 -7.75 -7.59 -12.55
CA THR A 288 -7.66 -8.07 -11.14
C THR A 288 -8.96 -7.91 -10.35
N ILE A 289 -10.09 -7.55 -10.99
CA ILE A 289 -11.40 -7.48 -10.30
C ILE A 289 -11.82 -8.88 -9.80
N ILE A 290 -11.62 -9.91 -10.62
CA ILE A 290 -11.93 -11.30 -10.24
C ILE A 290 -11.03 -11.76 -9.10
N ASP A 291 -9.73 -11.45 -9.14
CA ASP A 291 -8.79 -11.75 -8.04
C ASP A 291 -9.18 -11.02 -6.75
N PHE A 292 -9.66 -9.78 -6.84
CA PHE A 292 -10.17 -9.04 -5.69
C PHE A 292 -11.38 -9.74 -5.09
N TYR A 293 -12.38 -10.15 -5.89
CA TYR A 293 -13.54 -10.89 -5.35
C TYR A 293 -13.18 -12.28 -4.80
N ARG A 294 -12.21 -12.99 -5.40
CA ARG A 294 -11.64 -14.22 -4.83
C ARG A 294 -11.04 -13.96 -3.44
N MET A 295 -10.35 -12.84 -3.24
CA MET A 295 -9.83 -12.42 -1.94
C MET A 295 -10.95 -12.11 -0.94
N ILE A 296 -11.96 -11.31 -1.33
CA ILE A 296 -13.12 -10.98 -0.47
C ILE A 296 -13.80 -12.26 0.02
N TRP A 297 -13.99 -13.23 -0.88
CA TRP A 297 -14.63 -14.50 -0.57
C TRP A 297 -13.77 -15.40 0.32
N GLN A 298 -12.52 -15.68 -0.08
CA GLN A 298 -11.61 -16.57 0.64
C GLN A 298 -11.38 -16.10 2.08
N GLU A 299 -11.16 -14.80 2.27
CA GLU A 299 -10.83 -14.21 3.57
C GLU A 299 -12.07 -13.87 4.41
N HIS A 300 -13.29 -14.19 3.93
CA HIS A 300 -14.56 -13.96 4.65
C HIS A 300 -14.72 -12.49 5.09
N VAL A 301 -14.36 -11.55 4.20
CA VAL A 301 -14.23 -10.12 4.49
C VAL A 301 -15.60 -9.51 4.84
N PRO A 302 -15.80 -8.95 6.06
CA PRO A 302 -17.05 -8.31 6.44
C PRO A 302 -17.19 -6.89 5.88
N VAL A 303 -16.08 -6.17 5.72
CA VAL A 303 -16.07 -4.74 5.40
C VAL A 303 -14.96 -4.40 4.40
N ILE A 304 -15.29 -3.56 3.43
CA ILE A 304 -14.36 -2.98 2.45
C ILE A 304 -14.37 -1.45 2.61
N VAL A 305 -13.19 -0.83 2.74
CA VAL A 305 -13.01 0.62 2.84
C VAL A 305 -12.23 1.13 1.63
N MET A 306 -12.89 1.95 0.80
CA MET A 306 -12.37 2.53 -0.43
C MET A 306 -12.10 4.03 -0.26
N ILE A 307 -10.83 4.43 -0.26
CA ILE A 307 -10.39 5.81 0.02
C ILE A 307 -9.77 6.45 -1.23
N THR A 308 -10.50 6.48 -2.33
CA THR A 308 -10.07 7.05 -3.62
C THR A 308 -11.27 7.26 -4.54
N ARG A 309 -11.17 8.23 -5.45
CA ARG A 309 -12.09 8.32 -6.60
C ARG A 309 -11.63 7.34 -7.68
N LEU A 310 -12.51 7.01 -8.63
CA LEU A 310 -12.12 6.16 -9.77
C LEU A 310 -11.09 6.87 -10.67
N PHE A 311 -11.25 8.19 -10.84
CA PHE A 311 -10.36 9.06 -11.59
C PHE A 311 -9.98 10.28 -10.73
N GLU A 312 -8.71 10.65 -10.79
CA GLU A 312 -8.09 11.76 -10.06
C GLU A 312 -7.09 12.46 -10.99
N LYS A 313 -7.24 13.78 -11.19
CA LYS A 313 -6.51 14.58 -12.20
C LYS A 313 -6.33 13.87 -13.57
N ASN A 314 -7.44 13.35 -14.13
CA ASN A 314 -7.51 12.57 -15.39
C ASN A 314 -6.69 11.27 -15.43
N LYS A 315 -6.24 10.75 -14.27
CA LYS A 315 -5.57 9.44 -14.16
C LYS A 315 -6.50 8.43 -13.49
N ALA A 316 -6.60 7.23 -14.06
CA ALA A 316 -7.32 6.12 -13.44
C ALA A 316 -6.62 5.66 -12.16
N LYS A 317 -7.37 5.65 -11.05
CA LYS A 317 -6.89 5.30 -9.72
C LYS A 317 -7.41 3.96 -9.22
N CYS A 318 -8.64 3.64 -9.59
CA CYS A 318 -9.33 2.40 -9.29
C CYS A 318 -10.34 2.13 -10.41
N GLU A 319 -10.47 0.89 -10.87
CA GLU A 319 -11.59 0.53 -11.74
C GLU A 319 -12.91 0.48 -10.97
N ARG A 320 -14.04 0.63 -11.67
CA ARG A 320 -15.36 0.38 -11.09
C ARG A 320 -15.56 -1.13 -10.94
N TYR A 321 -15.27 -1.63 -9.74
CA TYR A 321 -15.47 -3.03 -9.37
C TYR A 321 -16.79 -3.29 -8.63
N ILE A 322 -17.54 -2.25 -8.27
CA ILE A 322 -18.86 -2.34 -7.62
C ILE A 322 -20.00 -2.03 -8.61
N PRO A 323 -21.17 -2.68 -8.48
CA PRO A 323 -22.37 -2.33 -9.25
C PRO A 323 -23.02 -1.04 -8.74
N ASP A 324 -23.69 -0.31 -9.64
CA ASP A 324 -24.47 0.89 -9.29
C ASP A 324 -25.92 0.60 -8.89
N SER A 325 -26.55 -0.43 -9.46
CA SER A 325 -27.94 -0.80 -9.13
C SER A 325 -28.28 -2.25 -9.49
N GLN A 326 -28.03 -2.66 -10.73
CA GLN A 326 -28.24 -4.04 -11.17
C GLN A 326 -27.13 -4.95 -10.67
N ALA A 327 -27.42 -6.25 -10.48
CA ALA A 327 -26.40 -7.24 -10.19
C ALA A 327 -25.43 -7.38 -11.37
N ILE A 328 -24.12 -7.50 -11.08
CA ILE A 328 -23.07 -7.68 -12.09
C ILE A 328 -22.31 -8.98 -11.79
N GLN A 329 -22.01 -9.72 -12.85
CA GLN A 329 -21.21 -10.95 -12.80
C GLN A 329 -19.72 -10.62 -12.96
N TYR A 330 -18.91 -10.99 -11.97
CA TYR A 330 -17.44 -10.86 -11.97
C TYR A 330 -16.80 -12.25 -11.92
N GLY A 331 -16.63 -12.88 -13.08
CA GLY A 331 -16.20 -14.28 -13.15
C GLY A 331 -17.28 -15.19 -12.56
N PRO A 332 -16.99 -16.01 -11.52
CA PRO A 332 -18.01 -16.84 -10.88
C PRO A 332 -18.82 -16.12 -9.80
N PHE A 333 -18.45 -14.89 -9.42
CA PHE A 333 -19.15 -14.11 -8.37
C PHE A 333 -20.27 -13.26 -8.97
N GLN A 334 -21.48 -13.37 -8.45
CA GLN A 334 -22.55 -12.41 -8.72
C GLN A 334 -22.57 -11.39 -7.57
N VAL A 335 -22.55 -10.09 -7.89
CA VAL A 335 -22.51 -9.01 -6.89
C VAL A 335 -23.70 -8.07 -7.09
N GLN A 336 -24.45 -7.83 -6.02
CA GLN A 336 -25.64 -6.97 -6.02
C GLN A 336 -25.56 -5.93 -4.89
N VAL A 337 -26.05 -4.72 -5.13
CA VAL A 337 -26.28 -3.73 -4.08
C VAL A 337 -27.66 -3.96 -3.45
N LYS A 338 -27.69 -4.24 -2.15
CA LYS A 338 -28.91 -4.43 -1.33
C LYS A 338 -29.50 -3.11 -0.85
N SER A 339 -28.64 -2.18 -0.42
CA SER A 339 -29.01 -0.84 0.01
C SER A 339 -27.83 0.12 -0.06
N ILE A 340 -28.10 1.41 -0.28
CA ILE A 340 -27.12 2.50 -0.21
C ILE A 340 -27.57 3.47 0.89
N SER A 341 -26.65 3.87 1.75
CA SER A 341 -26.80 4.93 2.74
C SER A 341 -25.74 6.00 2.47
N TYR A 342 -26.10 7.27 2.62
CA TYR A 342 -25.21 8.40 2.37
C TYR A 342 -24.88 9.11 3.69
N GLN A 343 -23.60 9.30 3.96
CA GLN A 343 -23.08 10.24 4.95
C GLN A 343 -22.50 11.45 4.22
N THR A 344 -22.10 12.49 4.95
CA THR A 344 -21.59 13.75 4.37
C THR A 344 -20.40 13.55 3.43
N ASP A 345 -19.44 12.69 3.81
CA ASP A 345 -18.14 12.55 3.13
C ASP A 345 -17.90 11.18 2.48
N TYR A 346 -18.81 10.23 2.73
CA TYR A 346 -18.75 8.87 2.20
C TYR A 346 -20.13 8.23 2.07
N GLU A 347 -20.24 7.27 1.16
CA GLU A 347 -21.41 6.40 1.03
C GLU A 347 -21.12 5.00 1.59
N ILE A 348 -22.17 4.32 2.06
CA ILE A 348 -22.13 2.95 2.59
C ILE A 348 -23.06 2.10 1.72
N ARG A 349 -22.52 1.10 1.01
CA ARG A 349 -23.29 0.12 0.25
C ARG A 349 -23.27 -1.22 0.98
N ARG A 350 -24.45 -1.82 1.18
CA ARG A 350 -24.54 -3.24 1.57
C ARG A 350 -24.53 -4.07 0.31
N LEU A 351 -23.49 -4.87 0.12
CA LEU A 351 -23.32 -5.76 -1.01
C LEU A 351 -23.76 -7.16 -0.62
N ILE A 352 -24.48 -7.84 -1.52
CA ILE A 352 -24.63 -9.29 -1.49
C ILE A 352 -23.68 -9.85 -2.54
N ILE A 353 -22.82 -10.77 -2.13
CA ILE A 353 -21.92 -11.52 -3.01
C ILE A 353 -22.40 -12.97 -3.01
N GLU A 354 -22.64 -13.52 -4.18
CA GLU A 354 -23.07 -14.90 -4.37
C GLU A 354 -22.01 -15.71 -5.13
N PHE A 355 -21.72 -16.90 -4.64
CA PHE A 355 -20.81 -17.87 -5.25
C PHE A 355 -21.21 -19.29 -4.82
N GLU A 356 -21.29 -20.23 -5.78
CA GLU A 356 -21.60 -21.65 -5.54
C GLU A 356 -22.86 -21.91 -4.67
N ASN A 357 -23.90 -21.07 -4.83
CA ASN A 357 -25.17 -21.05 -4.07
C ASN A 357 -25.06 -20.59 -2.61
N GLU A 358 -23.90 -20.12 -2.15
CA GLU A 358 -23.75 -19.38 -0.89
C GLU A 358 -23.85 -17.87 -1.17
N GLN A 359 -24.50 -17.13 -0.26
CA GLN A 359 -24.57 -15.67 -0.28
C GLN A 359 -23.94 -15.07 0.99
N ARG A 360 -23.12 -14.02 0.83
CA ARG A 360 -22.46 -13.29 1.92
C ARG A 360 -22.77 -11.80 1.83
N GLU A 361 -22.94 -11.14 2.98
CA GLU A 361 -23.21 -9.71 3.06
C GLU A 361 -21.94 -8.95 3.46
N VAL A 362 -21.54 -7.97 2.66
CA VAL A 362 -20.33 -7.18 2.85
C VAL A 362 -20.67 -5.70 2.86
N GLU A 363 -20.24 -4.96 3.88
CA GLU A 363 -20.40 -3.50 3.90
C GLU A 363 -19.25 -2.82 3.16
N HIS A 364 -19.57 -1.96 2.19
CA HIS A 364 -18.61 -1.22 1.39
C HIS A 364 -18.73 0.28 1.70
N TYR A 365 -17.65 0.87 2.21
CA TYR A 365 -17.55 2.27 2.55
C TYR A 365 -16.72 2.99 1.49
N TRP A 366 -17.31 3.95 0.79
CA TRP A 366 -16.62 4.72 -0.26
C TRP A 366 -16.42 6.17 0.15
N TYR A 367 -15.21 6.48 0.63
CA TYR A 367 -14.78 7.82 1.03
C TYR A 367 -14.21 8.57 -0.17
N THR A 368 -14.91 9.62 -0.61
CA THR A 368 -14.57 10.42 -1.81
C THR A 368 -14.10 11.83 -1.50
N ALA A 369 -14.13 12.24 -0.23
CA ALA A 369 -13.69 13.53 0.26
C ALA A 369 -12.16 13.68 0.40
N TRP A 370 -11.36 12.61 0.22
CA TRP A 370 -9.89 12.74 0.25
C TRP A 370 -9.39 13.47 -1.00
N PRO A 371 -8.73 14.64 -0.88
CA PRO A 371 -8.28 15.44 -2.02
C PRO A 371 -7.14 14.83 -2.85
N ASP A 372 -6.97 15.32 -4.08
CA ASP A 372 -5.93 14.87 -4.99
C ASP A 372 -4.59 15.56 -4.72
N GLN A 373 -3.62 14.79 -4.22
CA GLN A 373 -2.23 15.18 -3.88
C GLN A 373 -2.03 15.89 -2.52
N SER A 374 -3.07 16.01 -1.69
CA SER A 374 -2.94 16.52 -0.31
C SER A 374 -3.63 15.61 0.71
N CYS A 375 -3.59 15.99 1.99
CA CYS A 375 -4.45 15.46 3.04
C CYS A 375 -5.77 16.26 3.11
N PRO A 376 -6.82 15.71 3.74
CA PRO A 376 -8.00 16.49 4.10
C PRO A 376 -7.64 17.62 5.06
N ASP A 377 -8.26 18.80 4.90
CA ASP A 377 -8.06 19.95 5.81
C ASP A 377 -8.70 19.73 7.19
N ILE A 378 -9.67 18.82 7.27
CA ILE A 378 -10.43 18.47 8.48
C ILE A 378 -10.29 16.96 8.70
N ALA A 379 -9.86 16.51 9.89
CA ALA A 379 -9.68 15.09 10.15
C ALA A 379 -10.99 14.38 10.58
N GLN A 380 -11.94 15.13 11.17
CA GLN A 380 -13.19 14.60 11.70
C GLN A 380 -13.94 13.61 10.79
N PRO A 381 -14.13 13.84 9.47
CA PRO A 381 -14.81 12.87 8.61
C PRO A 381 -14.11 11.51 8.51
N LEU A 382 -12.77 11.49 8.58
CA LEU A 382 -12.01 10.24 8.57
C LEU A 382 -12.04 9.54 9.95
N ILE A 383 -12.03 10.32 11.04
CA ILE A 383 -12.21 9.80 12.41
C ILE A 383 -13.60 9.14 12.53
N GLU A 384 -14.65 9.78 12.02
CA GLU A 384 -16.01 9.22 11.99
C GLU A 384 -16.11 7.96 11.13
N LEU A 385 -15.48 7.95 9.95
CA LEU A 385 -15.38 6.76 9.11
C LEU A 385 -14.73 5.59 9.88
N VAL A 386 -13.59 5.81 10.52
CA VAL A 386 -12.88 4.79 11.31
C VAL A 386 -13.78 4.26 12.43
N LYS A 387 -14.41 5.14 13.22
CA LYS A 387 -15.32 4.74 14.31
C LYS A 387 -16.50 3.91 13.81
N ASN A 388 -17.09 4.29 12.68
CA ASN A 388 -18.22 3.57 12.10
C ASN A 388 -17.82 2.22 11.48
N VAL A 389 -16.61 2.10 10.92
CA VAL A 389 -16.06 0.84 10.42
C VAL A 389 -15.76 -0.14 11.56
N GLU A 390 -15.09 0.30 12.64
CA GLU A 390 -14.83 -0.58 13.79
C GLU A 390 -16.13 -0.97 14.51
N LYS A 391 -17.12 -0.08 14.60
CA LYS A 391 -18.46 -0.41 15.10
C LYS A 391 -19.13 -1.50 14.25
N SER A 392 -19.15 -1.33 12.92
CA SER A 392 -19.71 -2.34 11.99
C SER A 392 -19.00 -3.69 12.12
N ARG A 393 -17.65 -3.69 12.20
CA ARG A 393 -16.84 -4.90 12.46
C ARG A 393 -17.28 -5.62 13.72
N LEU A 394 -17.44 -4.91 14.84
CA LEU A 394 -17.87 -5.48 16.12
C LEU A 394 -19.31 -6.02 16.07
N GLU A 395 -20.23 -5.31 15.42
CA GLU A 395 -21.61 -5.77 15.24
C GLU A 395 -21.67 -7.05 14.37
N LEU A 396 -20.90 -7.11 13.28
CA LEU A 396 -20.84 -8.28 12.39
C LEU A 396 -20.15 -9.49 13.05
N SER A 397 -19.11 -9.27 13.86
CA SER A 397 -18.46 -10.35 14.62
C SER A 397 -19.36 -10.90 15.72
N ASN A 398 -20.06 -10.04 16.47
CA ASN A 398 -20.97 -10.46 17.54
C ASN A 398 -22.17 -11.27 17.03
N LEU A 399 -22.57 -11.06 15.77
CA LEU A 399 -23.60 -11.84 15.10
C LEU A 399 -23.10 -13.18 14.53
N ASN A 400 -21.83 -13.54 14.75
CA ASN A 400 -21.15 -14.72 14.17
C ASN A 400 -21.28 -14.82 12.64
N LYS A 401 -21.49 -13.70 11.94
CA LYS A 401 -21.72 -13.70 10.49
C LYS A 401 -20.40 -13.83 9.75
N HIS A 402 -19.47 -12.90 9.99
CA HIS A 402 -18.19 -12.80 9.29
C HIS A 402 -17.13 -12.27 10.26
N SER A 403 -15.98 -12.94 10.35
CA SER A 403 -14.87 -12.60 11.26
C SER A 403 -13.54 -12.32 10.53
N GLY A 404 -13.58 -12.13 9.22
CA GLY A 404 -12.42 -11.85 8.39
C GLY A 404 -11.82 -10.44 8.55
N PRO A 405 -10.64 -10.19 7.95
CA PRO A 405 -10.01 -8.88 7.90
C PRO A 405 -10.88 -7.81 7.23
N ILE A 406 -10.77 -6.56 7.68
CA ILE A 406 -11.27 -5.41 6.93
C ILE A 406 -10.35 -5.15 5.74
N VAL A 407 -10.88 -5.14 4.52
CA VAL A 407 -10.09 -4.75 3.33
C VAL A 407 -10.06 -3.23 3.23
N VAL A 408 -8.86 -2.64 3.23
CA VAL A 408 -8.68 -1.19 3.07
C VAL A 408 -7.86 -0.93 1.81
N HIS A 409 -8.38 -0.12 0.90
CA HIS A 409 -7.69 0.21 -0.34
C HIS A 409 -7.83 1.68 -0.73
N CYS A 410 -6.87 2.14 -1.52
CA CYS A 410 -6.95 3.39 -2.25
C CYS A 410 -6.56 3.11 -3.71
N SER A 411 -5.65 3.88 -4.30
CA SER A 411 -5.07 3.53 -5.60
C SER A 411 -3.89 2.56 -5.47
N ALA A 412 -2.87 2.93 -4.69
CA ALA A 412 -1.66 2.11 -4.49
C ALA A 412 -1.75 1.14 -3.28
N GLY A 413 -2.71 1.37 -2.38
CA GLY A 413 -2.84 0.57 -1.16
C GLY A 413 -1.79 0.83 -0.09
N ILE A 414 -1.17 2.04 -0.07
CA ILE A 414 -0.13 2.37 0.91
C ILE A 414 -0.30 3.75 1.58
N GLY A 415 -0.56 4.82 0.84
CA GLY A 415 -0.67 6.19 1.40
C GLY A 415 -1.92 6.39 2.25
N ARG A 416 -3.06 6.70 1.60
CA ARG A 416 -4.36 6.87 2.27
C ARG A 416 -4.80 5.63 3.08
N THR A 417 -4.50 4.43 2.56
CA THR A 417 -4.69 3.15 3.26
C THR A 417 -3.90 3.09 4.57
N GLY A 418 -2.62 3.46 4.56
CA GLY A 418 -1.80 3.52 5.76
C GLY A 418 -2.29 4.57 6.76
N CYS A 419 -2.78 5.72 6.29
CA CYS A 419 -3.36 6.74 7.17
C CYS A 419 -4.60 6.22 7.91
N PHE A 420 -5.51 5.53 7.21
CA PHE A 420 -6.71 4.97 7.80
C PHE A 420 -6.39 3.88 8.84
N ILE A 421 -5.51 2.93 8.52
CA ILE A 421 -5.16 1.85 9.44
C ILE A 421 -4.36 2.41 10.63
N ALA A 422 -3.46 3.37 10.42
CA ALA A 422 -2.75 4.05 11.51
C ALA A 422 -3.71 4.81 12.45
N LEU A 423 -4.75 5.44 11.88
CA LEU A 423 -5.77 6.13 12.66
C LEU A 423 -6.64 5.14 13.45
N SER A 424 -7.04 3.99 12.88
CA SER A 424 -7.76 2.95 13.64
C SER A 424 -6.92 2.39 14.79
N ASN A 425 -5.68 1.97 14.51
CA ASN A 425 -4.79 1.44 15.55
C ASN A 425 -4.47 2.50 16.62
N GLY A 426 -4.30 3.77 16.23
CA GLY A 426 -4.02 4.86 17.16
C GLY A 426 -5.22 5.29 18.01
N ILE A 427 -6.43 5.30 17.45
CA ILE A 427 -7.68 5.53 18.20
C ILE A 427 -7.82 4.45 19.27
N LYS A 428 -7.67 3.17 18.90
CA LYS A 428 -7.70 2.05 19.86
C LYS A 428 -6.62 2.18 20.94
N GLN A 429 -5.41 2.64 20.61
CA GLN A 429 -4.37 2.84 21.61
C GLN A 429 -4.73 3.98 22.59
N LEU A 430 -5.23 5.10 22.10
CA LEU A 430 -5.67 6.23 22.94
C LEU A 430 -6.83 5.84 23.87
N ASP A 431 -7.79 5.06 23.37
CA ASP A 431 -8.93 4.54 24.15
C ASP A 431 -8.50 3.60 25.29
N ASN A 432 -7.51 2.74 25.04
CA ASN A 432 -7.12 1.68 25.98
C ASN A 432 -5.95 2.06 26.91
N GLU A 433 -5.00 2.87 26.45
CA GLU A 433 -3.76 3.20 27.20
C GLU A 433 -3.63 4.69 27.58
N HIS A 434 -4.44 5.58 26.98
CA HIS A 434 -4.30 7.06 27.08
C HIS A 434 -2.91 7.62 26.73
N ILE A 435 -2.13 6.82 26.02
CA ILE A 435 -0.86 7.17 25.36
C ILE A 435 -0.93 6.75 23.89
N ILE A 436 0.01 7.21 23.08
CA ILE A 436 0.08 6.87 21.65
C ILE A 436 1.53 6.65 21.22
N ASP A 437 1.78 5.71 20.31
CA ASP A 437 3.08 5.52 19.68
C ASP A 437 2.95 5.44 18.15
N ILE A 438 2.85 6.62 17.52
CA ILE A 438 2.66 6.75 16.06
C ILE A 438 3.90 6.26 15.29
N VAL A 439 5.09 6.32 15.89
CA VAL A 439 6.32 5.75 15.33
C VAL A 439 6.23 4.23 15.27
N ARG A 440 5.86 3.58 16.38
CA ARG A 440 5.67 2.13 16.46
C ARG A 440 4.62 1.65 15.45
N ILE A 441 3.45 2.31 15.45
CA ILE A 441 2.36 2.02 14.51
C ILE A 441 2.87 2.09 13.07
N LEU A 442 3.55 3.17 12.67
CA LEU A 442 4.09 3.28 11.31
C LEU A 442 5.15 2.21 11.00
N CYS A 443 6.00 1.86 11.97
CA CYS A 443 7.01 0.82 11.80
C CYS A 443 6.37 -0.55 11.55
N ASP A 444 5.34 -0.93 12.30
CA ASP A 444 4.61 -2.19 12.09
C ASP A 444 3.84 -2.20 10.77
N LEU A 445 3.15 -1.11 10.42
CA LEU A 445 2.48 -1.00 9.12
C LEU A 445 3.47 -1.16 7.95
N ARG A 446 4.69 -0.62 8.07
CA ARG A 446 5.73 -0.76 7.04
C ARG A 446 6.40 -2.13 7.02
N ARG A 447 6.47 -2.85 8.15
CA ARG A 447 6.85 -4.27 8.18
C ARG A 447 5.84 -5.08 7.38
N ASP A 448 4.56 -4.94 7.70
CA ASP A 448 3.47 -5.66 7.06
C ASP A 448 3.30 -5.30 5.58
N ARG A 449 3.44 -4.02 5.19
CA ARG A 449 3.41 -3.57 3.79
C ARG A 449 4.32 -2.36 3.54
N GLY A 450 5.29 -2.51 2.63
CA GLY A 450 6.26 -1.47 2.29
C GLY A 450 5.63 -0.17 1.78
N GLY A 451 6.05 0.95 2.35
CA GLY A 451 5.64 2.31 1.97
C GLY A 451 4.31 2.79 2.56
N MET A 452 3.73 2.06 3.52
CA MET A 452 2.58 2.55 4.29
C MET A 452 2.87 3.94 4.86
N ILE A 453 1.90 4.86 4.71
CA ILE A 453 2.06 6.32 4.83
C ILE A 453 3.21 6.84 3.94
N GLN A 454 2.83 7.41 2.79
CA GLN A 454 3.74 7.64 1.66
C GLN A 454 4.43 9.02 1.69
N THR A 455 3.84 10.01 2.36
CA THR A 455 4.35 11.40 2.39
C THR A 455 4.39 11.94 3.82
N ASN A 456 5.30 12.89 4.07
CA ASN A 456 5.33 13.61 5.36
C ASN A 456 3.97 14.21 5.72
N ASP A 457 3.29 14.84 4.76
CA ASP A 457 2.00 15.50 5.00
C ASP A 457 0.92 14.49 5.46
N GLN A 458 0.99 13.24 5.00
CA GLN A 458 0.13 12.14 5.47
C GLN A 458 0.47 11.73 6.91
N TYR A 459 1.75 11.73 7.27
CA TYR A 459 2.21 11.45 8.63
C TYR A 459 1.79 12.55 9.61
N GLN A 460 2.00 13.82 9.23
CA GLN A 460 1.55 14.98 9.98
C GLN A 460 0.03 15.01 10.13
N PHE A 461 -0.73 14.66 9.08
CA PHE A 461 -2.18 14.54 9.16
C PHE A 461 -2.63 13.44 10.15
N VAL A 462 -1.93 12.30 10.24
CA VAL A 462 -2.23 11.27 11.27
C VAL A 462 -1.99 11.80 12.68
N TYR A 463 -0.90 12.55 12.91
CA TYR A 463 -0.67 13.24 14.19
C TYR A 463 -1.78 14.24 14.52
N GLN A 464 -2.21 15.04 13.55
CA GLN A 464 -3.27 16.03 13.70
C GLN A 464 -4.63 15.36 14.00
N ALA A 465 -4.97 14.29 13.27
CA ALA A 465 -6.20 13.52 13.48
C ALA A 465 -6.26 12.86 14.86
N LEU A 466 -5.18 12.21 15.30
CA LEU A 466 -5.10 11.62 16.63
C LEU A 466 -5.09 12.70 17.73
N SER A 467 -4.46 13.85 17.48
CA SER A 467 -4.53 15.02 18.36
C SER A 467 -5.94 15.62 18.44
N GLU A 468 -6.70 15.64 17.35
CA GLU A 468 -8.08 16.12 17.35
C GLU A 468 -8.98 15.16 18.14
N TYR A 469 -8.84 13.86 17.87
CA TYR A 469 -9.54 12.81 18.59
C TYR A 469 -9.27 12.82 20.10
N ALA A 470 -8.01 12.95 20.53
CA ALA A 470 -7.66 12.95 21.95
C ALA A 470 -8.28 14.13 22.74
N ARG A 471 -8.56 15.28 22.10
CA ARG A 471 -9.33 16.36 22.73
C ARG A 471 -10.78 15.96 22.99
N THR A 472 -11.39 15.17 22.10
CA THR A 472 -12.77 14.68 22.30
C THR A 472 -12.87 13.72 23.48
N LEU A 473 -11.81 12.91 23.74
CA LEU A 473 -11.72 12.07 24.94
C LEU A 473 -11.66 12.92 26.21
N GLN A 474 -10.76 13.92 26.28
CA GLN A 474 -10.62 14.84 27.42
C GLN A 474 -11.89 15.65 27.74
N LEU A 475 -12.76 15.88 26.74
CA LEU A 475 -14.05 16.56 26.92
C LEU A 475 -15.17 15.62 27.40
N SER A 476 -14.94 14.31 27.37
CA SER A 476 -15.91 13.27 27.75
C SER A 476 -15.63 12.61 29.10
N SER A 477 -14.45 12.88 29.68
CA SER A 477 -13.97 12.45 30.99
C SER A 477 -14.16 13.53 32.07
#